data_AF-T0J172-F1
#
_entry.id   AF-T0J172-F1
#
_cell.length_a   1.000
_cell.length_b   1.000
_cell.length_c   1.000
_cell.angle_alpha   90.00
_cell.angle_beta   90.00
_cell.angle_gamma   90.00
#
_symmetry.space_group_name_H-M   'P 1'
#
loop_
_entity.id
_entity.type
_entity.pdbx_description
1 polymer ?
#
loop_
_entity_poly.entity_id
_entity_poly.type
_entity_poly.pdbx_seq_one_letter_code
_entity_poly.pdbx_strand_id
1 'polypeptide(L)' 'MTLKARAMEKVERAGISNYSFDEDVLVMCGVRYTIDVCDCGEADCDGVKLTRHLAAINRNLQ' A
#
# COMPACT_ATOMS: atom_id res chain seq x y z
N MET A 1 0.87 16.01 6.89
CA MET A 1 1.16 14.57 6.71
C MET A 1 1.10 14.24 5.23
N THR A 2 2.01 13.40 4.74
CA THR A 2 1.99 12.90 3.35
C THR A 2 1.19 11.59 3.25
N LEU A 3 0.70 11.24 2.07
CA LEU A 3 0.02 9.95 1.83
C LEU A 3 0.93 8.76 2.18
N LYS A 4 2.23 8.89 1.91
CA LYS A 4 3.26 7.93 2.29
C LYS A 4 3.31 7.66 3.79
N ALA A 5 3.26 8.70 4.63
CA ALA A 5 3.28 8.55 6.09
C ALA A 5 2.04 7.80 6.61
N ARG A 6 0.86 8.11 6.06
CA ARG A 6 -0.39 7.41 6.39
C ARG A 6 -0.38 5.95 5.94
N ALA A 7 0.14 5.67 4.75
CA ALA A 7 0.30 4.31 4.26
C ALA A 7 1.28 3.52 5.13
N MET A 8 2.40 4.12 5.54
CA MET A 8 3.37 3.49 6.44
C MET A 8 2.73 3.10 7.77
N GLU A 9 2.02 4.01 8.42
CA GLU A 9 1.31 3.73 9.68
C GLU A 9 0.31 2.57 9.53
N LYS A 10 -0.44 2.53 8.41
CA LYS A 10 -1.38 1.44 8.12
C LYS A 10 -0.68 0.08 7.96
N VAL A 11 0.46 0.05 7.28
CA VAL A 11 1.25 -1.16 7.03
C VAL A 11 1.89 -1.67 8.32
N GLU A 12 2.44 -0.77 9.14
CA GLU A 12 2.99 -1.11 10.45
C GLU A 12 1.91 -1.59 11.42
N ARG A 13 0.74 -0.95 11.43
CA ARG A 13 -0.42 -1.39 12.24
C ARG A 13 -0.93 -2.77 11.82
N ALA A 14 -0.79 -3.12 10.54
CA ALA A 14 -1.10 -4.46 10.03
C ALA A 14 -0.02 -5.51 10.36
N GLY A 15 1.09 -5.12 11.01
CA GLY A 15 2.18 -6.02 11.37
C GLY A 15 3.03 -6.49 10.18
N ILE A 16 3.01 -5.76 9.06
CA ILE A 16 3.76 -6.11 7.86
C ILE A 16 5.16 -5.51 7.97
N SER A 17 6.17 -6.35 8.18
CA SER A 17 7.57 -5.90 8.27
C SER A 17 8.31 -5.93 6.93
N ASN A 18 7.79 -6.69 5.95
CA ASN A 18 8.43 -6.87 4.65
C ASN A 18 7.81 -5.94 3.58
N TYR A 19 8.12 -4.65 3.70
CA TYR A 19 7.68 -3.63 2.74
C TYR A 19 8.81 -2.66 2.37
N SER A 20 8.68 -2.04 1.20
CA SER A 20 9.54 -0.95 0.75
C SER A 20 8.71 0.07 -0.03
N PHE A 21 9.28 1.26 -0.24
CA PHE A 21 8.67 2.31 -1.04
C PHE A 21 9.56 2.61 -2.25
N ASP A 22 8.99 2.49 -3.43
CA ASP A 22 9.56 2.87 -4.73
C ASP A 22 8.83 4.13 -5.19
N GLU A 23 9.42 5.30 -4.93
CA GLU A 23 8.76 6.61 -5.08
C GLU A 23 7.43 6.68 -4.28
N ASP A 24 6.30 6.65 -4.99
CA ASP A 24 4.92 6.65 -4.47
C ASP A 24 4.25 5.26 -4.52
N VAL A 25 4.99 4.22 -4.89
CA VAL A 25 4.52 2.83 -4.93
C VAL A 25 4.99 2.10 -3.68
N LEU A 26 4.03 1.58 -2.92
CA LEU A 26 4.29 0.69 -1.80
C LEU A 26 4.47 -0.74 -2.33
N VAL A 27 5.59 -1.37 -2.04
CA VAL A 27 5.85 -2.77 -2.37
C VAL A 27 5.77 -3.60 -1.11
N MET A 28 4.83 -4.54 -1.02
CA MET A 28 4.70 -5.46 0.12
C MET A 28 4.75 -6.90 -0.37
N CYS A 29 5.67 -7.70 0.16
CA CYS A 29 5.84 -9.10 -0.23
C CYS A 29 5.93 -9.31 -1.76
N GLY A 30 6.59 -8.38 -2.47
CA GLY A 30 6.72 -8.41 -3.95
C GLY A 30 5.50 -7.89 -4.73
N VAL A 31 4.42 -7.50 -4.04
CA VAL A 31 3.22 -6.93 -4.65
C VAL A 31 3.31 -5.41 -4.60
N ARG A 32 3.10 -4.76 -5.74
CA ARG A 32 3.10 -3.29 -5.88
C ARG A 32 1.71 -2.72 -5.62
N TYR A 33 1.64 -1.63 -4.86
CA TYR A 33 0.43 -0.91 -4.50
C TYR A 33 0.60 0.58 -4.78
N THR A 34 -0.38 1.18 -5.45
CA THR A 34 -0.55 2.63 -5.52
C THR A 34 -1.18 3.13 -4.24
N ILE A 35 -0.75 4.29 -3.77
CA ILE A 35 -1.34 4.96 -2.60
C ILE A 35 -2.20 6.11 -3.10
N ASP A 36 -3.50 5.98 -2.90
CA ASP A 36 -4.48 7.01 -3.25
C ASP A 36 -5.07 7.64 -1.98
N VAL A 37 -5.59 8.86 -2.14
CA VAL A 37 -6.44 9.50 -1.11
C VAL A 37 -7.72 8.68 -0.97
N CYS A 38 -8.12 8.37 0.26
CA CYS A 38 -9.43 7.80 0.54
C CYS A 38 -10.28 8.80 1.31
N ASP A 39 -11.46 9.12 0.81
CA ASP A 39 -12.43 10.01 1.45
C ASP A 39 -13.74 9.29 1.84
N CYS A 40 -13.72 7.95 1.92
CA CYS A 40 -14.94 7.15 2.11
C CYS A 40 -15.73 7.43 3.42
N GLY A 41 -15.18 8.20 4.36
CA GLY A 41 -15.88 8.64 5.57
C GLY A 41 -16.12 7.55 6.63
N GLU A 42 -15.63 6.34 6.40
CA GLU A 42 -15.75 5.22 7.34
C GLU A 42 -14.92 5.47 8.62
N ALA A 43 -15.41 4.98 9.77
CA ALA A 43 -14.77 5.19 11.07
C ALA A 43 -13.34 4.61 11.17
N ASP A 44 -13.00 3.61 10.36
CA ASP A 44 -11.66 2.97 10.30
C ASP A 44 -10.85 3.44 9.06
N CYS A 45 -11.30 4.50 8.38
CA CYS A 45 -10.58 5.01 7.23
C CYS A 45 -9.40 5.88 7.66
N ASP A 46 -8.18 5.38 7.46
CA ASP A 46 -6.93 6.13 7.64
C ASP A 46 -6.73 7.25 6.60
N GLY A 47 -7.71 7.52 5.75
CA GLY A 47 -7.65 8.50 4.67
C GLY A 47 -6.73 8.10 3.51
N VAL A 48 -6.36 6.81 3.43
CA VAL A 48 -5.54 6.23 2.36
C VAL A 48 -6.12 4.93 1.84
N LYS A 49 -6.05 4.75 0.53
CA LYS A 49 -6.45 3.52 -0.17
C LYS A 49 -5.22 2.92 -0.84
N LEU A 50 -5.02 1.63 -0.64
CA LEU A 50 -3.98 0.86 -1.31
C LEU A 50 -4.60 0.13 -2.51
N THR A 51 -4.22 0.54 -3.72
CA THR A 51 -4.71 -0.09 -4.94
C THR A 51 -3.64 -1.04 -5.46
N ARG A 52 -3.94 -2.35 -5.52
CA ARG A 52 -2.99 -3.34 -6.02
C ARG A 52 -2.74 -3.12 -7.52
N HIS A 53 -1.48 -2.91 -7.92
CA HIS A 53 -1.08 -2.98 -9.32
C HIS A 53 -1.08 -4.45 -9.76
N LEU A 54 -2.17 -4.89 -10.39
CA LEU A 54 -2.33 -6.22 -10.98
C LEU A 54 -1.32 -6.54 -12.10
N ALA A 55 -0.62 -5.55 -12.64
CA ALA A 55 0.34 -5.73 -13.73
C ALA A 55 1.61 -6.53 -13.35
N ALA A 56 1.88 -6.77 -12.05
CA ALA A 56 3.14 -7.36 -11.59
C ALA A 56 3.02 -8.81 -11.05
N ILE A 57 1.87 -9.49 -11.14
CA ILE A 57 1.70 -10.90 -10.69
C ILE A 57 1.77 -11.87 -11.88
N ASN A 58 2.55 -11.55 -12.91
CA ASN A 58 2.83 -12.47 -14.01
C ASN A 58 4.34 -12.54 -14.22
N ARG A 59 4.98 -13.53 -13.58
CA ARG A 59 6.10 -14.36 -14.07
C ARG A 59 6.86 -14.94 -12.88
N ASN A 60 6.57 -16.21 -12.58
CA ASN A 60 7.47 -17.26 -12.08
C ASN A 60 6.73 -18.27 -11.18
N LEU A 61 5.66 -18.86 -11.72
CA LEU A 61 5.44 -20.30 -11.60
C LEU A 61 5.75 -20.88 -13.00
N GLN A 62 7.03 -21.13 -13.26
CA GLN A 62 7.49 -22.04 -14.31
C GLN A 62 8.35 -23.09 -13.64
#